data_AF-A0A957NCW1-F1
#
_entry.id   AF-A0A957NCW1-F1
#
_cell.length_a   1.000
_cell.length_b   1.000
_cell.length_c   1.000
_cell.angle_alpha   90.00
_cell.angle_beta   90.00
_cell.angle_gamma   90.00
#
_symmetry.space_group_name_H-M   'P 1'
#
loop_
_entity.id
_entity.type
_entity.pdbx_description
1 polymer ?
#
loop_
_entity_poly.entity_id
_entity_poly.type
_entity_poly.pdbx_seq_one_letter_code
_entity_poly.pdbx_strand_id
1 'polypeptide(L)' 'MPPVFFMMLAHSLAVPLMVTWGDYLWQQGRMRGLISSLREGSHGMGGWRVEAAERAWRELVQRGLREGEIVVSGAD' A
#
# COMPACT_ATOMS: atom_id res chain seq x y z
N MET A 1 2.49 9.87 7.70
CA MET A 1 1.89 8.54 7.52
C MET A 1 2.24 7.64 8.72
N PRO A 2 1.35 6.77 9.24
CA PRO A 2 1.69 5.88 10.35
C PRO A 2 2.68 4.80 9.89
N PRO A 3 3.82 4.61 10.58
CA PRO A 3 4.83 3.57 10.24
C PRO A 3 4.27 2.15 10.15
N VAL A 4 3.14 1.91 10.80
CA VAL A 4 2.55 0.59 10.99
C VAL A 4 1.84 0.08 9.74
N PHE A 5 1.30 0.98 8.92
CA PHE A 5 0.65 0.59 7.67
C PHE A 5 1.64 0.00 6.66
N PHE A 6 2.87 0.55 6.61
CA PHE A 6 3.96 0.01 5.80
C PHE A 6 4.28 -1.44 6.15
N MET A 7 4.36 -1.76 7.45
CA MET A 7 4.59 -3.14 7.90
C MET A 7 3.48 -4.08 7.43
N MET A 8 2.21 -3.67 7.51
CA MET A 8 1.09 -4.52 7.11
C MET A 8 1.03 -4.77 5.61
N LEU A 9 1.26 -3.74 4.78
CA LEU A 9 1.38 -3.95 3.34
C LEU A 9 2.55 -4.89 3.01
N ALA A 10 3.72 -4.67 3.61
CA ALA A 10 4.90 -5.52 3.42
C ALA A 10 4.70 -6.97 3.90
N HIS A 11 3.79 -7.23 4.84
CA HIS A 11 3.41 -8.59 5.24
C HIS A 11 2.35 -9.21 4.31
N SER A 12 1.48 -8.39 3.71
CA SER A 12 0.41 -8.84 2.79
C SER A 12 0.85 -8.98 1.34
N LEU A 13 1.94 -8.31 0.95
CA LEU A 13 2.55 -8.37 -0.37
C LEU A 13 3.88 -9.08 -0.25
N ALA A 14 4.16 -10.02 -1.14
CA ALA A 14 5.42 -10.76 -1.18
C ALA A 14 6.65 -9.89 -1.55
N VAL A 15 6.49 -8.56 -1.62
CA VAL A 15 7.51 -7.61 -2.07
C VAL A 15 7.81 -6.62 -0.95
N PRO A 16 9.08 -6.47 -0.52
CA PRO A 16 9.46 -5.44 0.43
C PRO A 16 9.15 -4.06 -0.20
N LEU A 17 8.23 -3.32 0.42
CA LEU A 17 7.87 -1.99 -0.05
C LEU A 17 8.84 -0.95 0.50
N MET A 18 9.30 -0.05 -0.37
CA MET A 18 10.04 1.13 0.06
C MET A 18 9.11 2.09 0.81
N VAL A 19 9.66 2.79 1.81
CA VAL A 19 8.94 3.78 2.64
C VAL A 19 8.32 4.90 1.79
N THR A 20 8.88 5.20 0.63
CA THR A 20 8.35 6.23 -0.28
C THR A 20 7.07 5.80 -1.02
N TRP A 21 6.77 4.49 -1.10
CA TRP A 21 5.63 3.99 -1.89
C TRP A 21 4.32 4.01 -1.11
N GLY A 22 4.40 4.03 0.21
CA GLY A 22 3.24 3.72 1.04
C GLY A 22 2.16 4.77 1.03
N ASP A 23 2.48 6.06 0.88
CA ASP A 23 1.45 7.11 0.79
C ASP A 23 0.58 6.91 -0.45
N TYR A 24 1.22 6.68 -1.60
CA TYR A 24 0.52 6.38 -2.86
C TYR A 24 -0.32 5.10 -2.75
N LEU A 25 0.29 3.99 -2.29
CA LEU A 25 -0.38 2.70 -2.18
C LEU A 25 -1.53 2.74 -1.18
N TRP A 26 -1.40 3.51 -0.09
CA TRP A 26 -2.46 3.76 0.88
C TRP A 26 -3.65 4.47 0.24
N GLN A 27 -3.39 5.62 -0.39
CA GLN A 27 -4.44 6.45 -0.96
C GLN A 27 -5.18 5.68 -2.05
N GLN A 28 -4.45 5.11 -3.00
CA GLN A 28 -5.04 4.39 -4.11
C GLN A 28 -5.69 3.08 -3.69
N GLY A 29 -5.09 2.35 -2.76
CA GLY A 29 -5.66 1.12 -2.22
C GLY A 29 -7.00 1.39 -1.52
N ARG A 30 -7.13 2.50 -0.78
CA ARG A 30 -8.42 2.92 -0.19
C ARG A 30 -9.43 3.34 -1.24
N MET A 31 -9.04 4.16 -2.21
CA MET A 31 -9.94 4.59 -3.30
C MET A 31 -10.48 3.42 -4.12
N ARG A 32 -9.72 2.32 -4.21
CA ARG A 32 -10.06 1.12 -5.00
C ARG A 32 -10.64 -0.02 -4.15
N GLY A 33 -10.85 0.19 -2.85
CA GLY A 33 -11.37 -0.83 -1.94
C GLY A 33 -10.41 -2.00 -1.65
N LEU A 34 -9.14 -1.90 -2.08
CA LEU A 34 -8.09 -2.88 -1.74
C LEU A 34 -7.62 -2.74 -0.30
N ILE A 35 -7.85 -1.57 0.28
CA ILE A 35 -7.65 -1.29 1.70
C ILE A 35 -8.97 -0.78 2.25
N SER A 36 -9.55 -1.53 3.18
CA SER A 36 -10.81 -1.18 3.82
C SER A 36 -10.64 -1.09 5.33
N SER A 37 -11.47 -0.28 5.96
CA SER A 37 -11.46 -0.15 7.41
C SER A 37 -12.29 -1.28 8.02
N LEU A 38 -11.78 -1.92 9.07
CA LEU A 38 -12.49 -3.01 9.78
C LEU A 38 -13.64 -2.49 10.65
N ARG A 39 -13.60 -1.21 11.06
CA ARG A 39 -14.65 -0.51 11.82
C ARG A 39 -14.68 0.98 11.45
N GLU A 40 -15.85 1.62 11.52
CA GLU A 40 -15.92 3.09 11.45
C GLU A 40 -15.02 3.73 12.52
N GLY A 41 -14.20 4.70 12.12
CA GLY A 41 -13.28 5.41 13.03
C GLY A 41 -11.99 4.66 13.37
N SER A 42 -11.57 3.69 12.56
CA SER A 42 -10.32 2.95 12.79
C SER A 42 -9.08 3.87 12.81
N HIS A 43 -8.40 3.91 13.97
CA HIS A 43 -7.12 4.59 14.16
C HIS A 43 -6.04 3.59 14.59
N GLY A 44 -4.80 3.77 14.13
CA GLY A 44 -3.65 2.96 14.55
C GLY A 44 -3.55 1.57 13.91
N MET A 45 -2.89 0.65 14.61
CA MET A 45 -2.33 -0.62 14.09
C MET A 45 -3.33 -1.73 13.75
N GLY A 46 -4.55 -1.67 14.27
CA GLY A 46 -5.50 -2.80 14.23
C GLY A 46 -6.77 -2.55 13.42
N GLY A 47 -6.75 -1.57 12.52
CA GLY A 47 -7.98 -0.97 11.97
C GLY A 47 -8.28 -1.25 10.50
N TRP A 48 -7.42 -1.97 9.80
CA TRP A 48 -7.43 -2.00 8.34
C TRP A 48 -7.26 -3.41 7.81
N ARG A 49 -8.10 -3.77 6.84
CA ARG A 49 -8.00 -4.98 6.05
C ARG A 49 -7.35 -4.64 4.72
N VAL A 50 -6.33 -5.40 4.35
CA VAL A 50 -5.70 -5.33 3.03
C VAL A 50 -6.12 -6.57 2.25
N GLU A 51 -6.73 -6.40 1.09
CA GLU A 51 -7.10 -7.52 0.23
C GLU A 51 -5.86 -8.13 -0.41
N ALA A 52 -5.70 -9.45 -0.29
CA ALA A 52 -4.66 -10.21 -0.97
C ALA A 52 -4.99 -10.44 -2.46
N ALA A 53 -5.18 -9.34 -3.19
CA ALA A 53 -5.55 -9.33 -4.61
C ALA A 53 -4.32 -9.03 -5.49
N GLU A 54 -3.47 -10.03 -5.71
CA GLU A 54 -2.16 -9.85 -6.37
C GLU A 54 -2.24 -9.07 -7.70
N ARG A 55 -3.23 -9.40 -8.55
CA ARG A 55 -3.41 -8.72 -9.84
C ARG A 55 -3.67 -7.22 -9.67
N ALA A 56 -4.56 -6.85 -8.75
CA ALA A 56 -4.94 -5.47 -8.52
C ALA A 56 -3.79 -4.65 -7.93
N TRP A 57 -3.01 -5.24 -7.01
CA TRP A 57 -1.82 -4.61 -6.47
C TRP A 57 -0.72 -4.44 -7.51
N ARG A 58 -0.53 -5.44 -8.38
CA ARG A 58 0.43 -5.37 -9.48
C ARG A 58 0.08 -4.26 -10.47
N GLU A 59 -1.19 -4.15 -10.87
CA GLU A 59 -1.67 -3.08 -11.74
C GLU A 59 -1.46 -1.71 -11.10
N LEU A 60 -1.73 -1.59 -9.79
CA LEU A 60 -1.52 -0.36 -9.04
C LEU A 60 -0.06 0.07 -9.01
N VAL A 61 0.86 -0.87 -8.71
CA VAL A 61 2.30 -0.60 -8.68
C VAL A 61 2.80 -0.23 -10.08
N GLN A 62 2.41 -0.97 -11.11
CA GLN A 62 2.79 -0.66 -12.50
C GLN A 62 2.30 0.71 -12.95
N ARG A 63 1.10 1.11 -12.51
CA ARG A 63 0.59 2.46 -12.77
C ARG A 63 1.40 3.52 -12.05
N GLY A 64 1.63 3.35 -10.75
CA GLY A 64 2.42 4.30 -9.96
C GLY A 64 3.83 4.50 -10.50
N LEU A 65 4.48 3.42 -10.97
CA LEU A 65 5.78 3.49 -11.62
C LEU A 65 5.75 4.27 -12.93
N ARG A 66 4.70 4.07 -13.74
CA ARG A 66 4.55 4.74 -15.04
C ARG A 66 4.22 6.22 -14.91
N GLU A 67 3.44 6.57 -13.90
CA GLU A 67 3.00 7.95 -13.61
C GLU A 67 4.04 8.72 -12.78
N GLY A 68 5.10 8.07 -12.30
CA GLY A 68 6.16 8.69 -11.49
C GLY A 68 5.79 8.88 -10.00
N GLU A 69 4.62 8.40 -9.58
CA GLU A 69 4.14 8.42 -8.20
C GLU A 69 4.87 7.41 -7.31
N ILE A 70 5.39 6.35 -7.92
CA ILE A 70 6.28 5.38 -7.30
C ILE A 70 7.63 5.49 -7.98
N VAL A 71 8.68 5.69 -7.19
CA VAL A 71 10.07 5.69 -7.67
C VAL A 71 10.77 4.47 -7.09
N VAL A 72 11.39 3.67 -7.97
CA VAL A 72 12.31 2.61 -7.53
C VAL A 72 13.66 3.28 -7.32
N SER A 73 14.09 3.43 -6.07
CA SER A 73 15.47 3.79 -5.80
C SER A 73 16.25 2.49 -5.63
N GLY A 74 17.18 2.23 -6.54
CA GLY A 74 18.09 1.10 -6.48
C GLY A 74 19.53 1.56 -6.72
N ALA A 75 20.37 1.29 -5.72
CA ALA A 75 21.84 1.24 -5.73
C ALA A 75 22.61 2.52 -6.11
N ASP A 76 22.99 3.29 -5.08
CA ASP A 76 24.42 3.62 -4.90
C ASP A 76 25.07 2.51 -4.07
#